data_AF-A0A7K5DU78-F1
#
_entry.id   AF-A0A7K5DU78-F1
#
_cell.length_a   1.000
_cell.length_b   1.000
_cell.length_c   1.000
_cell.angle_alpha   90.00
_cell.angle_beta   90.00
_cell.angle_gamma   90.00
#
_symmetry.space_group_name_H-M   'P 1'
#
loop_
_entity.id
_entity.type
_entity.pdbx_description
1 polymer ?
#
loop_
_entity_poly.entity_id
_entity_poly.type
_entity_poly.pdbx_seq_one_letter_code
_entity_poly.pdbx_strand_id
1 'polypeptide(L)'
;KEEPCDTALKSTMVEVEVGEFQGHRVSVWDLLHSHYIPEENRKELLELYEAGELTLEQVKTVVTTIVTKAAAARAEQTSPMGGPEAEPT
;
A
#
# COMPACT_ATOMS: atom_id res chain seq x y z
N LYS A 1 -26.24 3.18 -4.65
CA LYS A 1 -25.62 4.49 -4.93
C LYS A 1 -24.14 4.22 -4.85
N GLU A 2 -23.45 4.11 -5.98
CA GLU A 2 -21.98 3.99 -5.99
C GLU A 2 -21.43 5.34 -5.55
N GLU A 3 -20.50 5.34 -4.62
CA GLU A 3 -19.91 6.57 -4.09
C GLU A 3 -18.89 7.05 -5.14
N PRO A 4 -18.87 8.35 -5.48
CA PRO A 4 -18.01 8.86 -6.56
C PRO A 4 -16.51 8.60 -6.32
N CYS A 5 -16.13 8.43 -5.04
CA CYS A 5 -14.78 8.10 -4.61
C CYS A 5 -14.33 6.70 -5.04
N ASP A 6 -15.21 5.70 -5.03
CA ASP A 6 -14.89 4.32 -5.43
C ASP A 6 -14.35 4.29 -6.86
N THR A 7 -15.06 4.95 -7.78
CA THR A 7 -14.71 4.98 -9.20
C THR A 7 -13.44 5.76 -9.49
N ALA A 8 -13.18 6.85 -8.75
CA ALA A 8 -11.98 7.66 -8.93
C ALA A 8 -10.72 6.91 -8.45
N LEU A 9 -10.82 6.26 -7.28
CA LEU A 9 -9.74 5.45 -6.71
C LEU A 9 -9.50 4.18 -7.52
N LYS A 10 -10.55 3.55 -8.07
CA LYS A 10 -10.44 2.39 -8.96
C LYS A 10 -9.81 2.73 -10.32
N SER A 11 -10.15 3.89 -10.88
CA SER A 11 -9.55 4.38 -12.14
C SER A 11 -8.08 4.74 -11.99
N THR A 12 -7.63 5.03 -10.76
CA THR A 12 -6.24 5.37 -10.48
C THR A 12 -5.43 4.11 -10.28
N MET A 13 -4.70 3.69 -11.32
CA MET A 13 -3.74 2.60 -11.23
C MET A 13 -2.39 3.15 -10.77
N VAL A 14 -1.80 2.51 -9.76
CA VAL A 14 -0.46 2.80 -9.30
C VAL A 14 0.40 1.57 -9.56
N GLU A 15 1.53 1.80 -10.20
CA GLU A 15 2.56 0.79 -10.30
C GLU A 15 3.29 0.77 -8.96
N VAL A 16 3.19 -0.35 -8.27
CA VAL A 16 3.87 -0.51 -6.99
C VAL A 16 5.28 -0.98 -7.30
N GLU A 17 6.27 -0.22 -6.84
CA GLU A 17 7.68 -0.52 -7.05
C GLU A 17 8.29 -1.26 -5.85
N VAL A 18 7.48 -1.66 -4.86
CA VAL A 18 7.95 -2.21 -3.56
C VAL A 18 6.98 -3.25 -2.97
N GLY A 19 7.50 -4.30 -2.34
CA GLY A 19 6.68 -5.32 -1.68
C GLY A 19 6.17 -6.42 -2.62
N GLU A 20 5.12 -7.13 -2.22
CA GLU A 20 4.57 -8.28 -2.96
C GLU A 20 3.84 -7.86 -4.26
N PHE A 21 3.44 -6.59 -4.35
CA PHE A 21 2.86 -5.99 -5.55
C PHE A 21 3.92 -5.36 -6.47
N GLN A 22 5.22 -5.55 -6.18
CA GLN A 22 6.29 -5.02 -7.01
C GLN A 22 6.17 -5.53 -8.45
N GLY A 23 6.12 -4.60 -9.42
CA GLY A 23 5.95 -4.92 -10.84
C GLY A 23 4.51 -5.24 -11.26
N HIS A 24 3.54 -5.09 -10.35
CA HIS A 24 2.12 -5.19 -10.66
C HIS A 24 1.45 -3.82 -10.63
N ARG A 25 0.60 -3.56 -11.62
CA ARG A 25 -0.28 -2.38 -11.65
C ARG A 25 -1.53 -2.71 -10.85
N VAL A 26 -1.65 -2.10 -9.68
CA VAL A 26 -2.81 -2.26 -8.79
C VAL A 26 -3.53 -0.94 -8.63
N SER A 27 -4.86 -1.00 -8.55
CA SER A 27 -5.66 0.19 -8.30
C SER A 27 -5.45 0.67 -6.87
N VAL A 28 -5.45 1.99 -6.66
CA VAL A 28 -5.34 2.59 -5.32
C VAL A 28 -6.43 2.05 -4.39
N TRP A 29 -7.63 1.85 -4.92
CA TRP A 29 -8.75 1.19 -4.23
C TRP A 29 -8.42 -0.23 -3.77
N ASP A 30 -7.77 -1.02 -4.63
CA ASP A 30 -7.42 -2.41 -4.32
C ASP A 30 -6.35 -2.47 -3.23
N LEU A 31 -5.38 -1.54 -3.26
CA LEU A 31 -4.39 -1.37 -2.19
C LEU A 31 -5.02 -0.99 -0.85
N LEU A 32 -6.02 -0.08 -0.87
CA LEU A 32 -6.80 0.33 0.30
C LEU A 32 -7.63 -0.82 0.92
N HIS A 33 -8.09 -1.74 0.09
CA HIS A 33 -8.80 -2.95 0.52
C HIS A 33 -7.87 -4.15 0.76
N SER A 34 -6.59 -4.01 0.44
CA SER A 34 -5.58 -5.02 0.66
C SER A 34 -4.99 -4.90 2.07
N HIS A 35 -4.41 -5.98 2.57
CA HIS A 35 -3.82 -6.07 3.90
C HIS A 35 -2.58 -5.17 4.12
N TYR A 36 -2.23 -4.38 3.10
CA TYR A 36 -1.17 -3.36 3.16
C TYR A 36 -1.59 -2.10 3.90
N ILE A 37 -2.87 -1.74 3.84
CA ILE A 37 -3.39 -0.52 4.48
C ILE A 37 -4.29 -0.95 5.64
N PRO A 38 -3.99 -0.52 6.88
CA PRO A 38 -4.87 -0.79 8.00
C PRO A 38 -6.20 -0.05 7.80
N GLU A 39 -7.29 -0.63 8.32
CA GLU A 39 -8.63 -0.04 8.20
C GLU A 39 -8.70 1.41 8.67
N GLU A 40 -7.89 1.80 9.67
CA GLU A 40 -7.83 3.16 10.19
C GLU A 40 -7.36 4.16 9.14
N ASN A 41 -6.26 3.87 8.45
CA ASN A 41 -5.78 4.71 7.33
C ASN A 41 -6.78 4.72 6.16
N ARG A 42 -7.43 3.58 5.87
CA ARG A 42 -8.44 3.51 4.82
C ARG A 42 -9.61 4.44 5.12
N LYS A 43 -10.12 4.36 6.35
CA LYS A 43 -11.26 5.15 6.79
C LYS A 43 -10.92 6.64 6.79
N GLU A 44 -9.77 7.02 7.34
CA GLU A 44 -9.32 8.42 7.36
C GLU A 44 -9.13 8.99 5.95
N LEU A 45 -8.54 8.23 5.02
CA LEU A 45 -8.39 8.62 3.62
C LEU A 45 -9.74 8.82 2.92
N LEU A 46 -10.71 7.92 3.15
CA LEU A 46 -12.05 8.03 2.57
C LEU A 46 -12.81 9.23 3.13
N GLU A 47 -12.77 9.44 4.46
CA GLU A 47 -13.42 10.58 5.10
C GLU A 47 -12.84 11.91 4.60
N LEU A 48 -11.51 12.04 4.52
CA LEU A 48 -10.86 13.25 4.01
C LEU A 48 -11.10 13.45 2.51
N TYR A 49 -11.17 12.38 1.71
CA TYR A 49 -11.46 12.48 0.28
C TYR A 49 -12.93 12.87 0.02
N GLU A 50 -13.88 12.30 0.76
CA GLU A 50 -15.29 12.70 0.70
C GLU A 50 -15.51 14.12 1.23
N ALA A 51 -14.76 14.52 2.27
CA ALA A 51 -14.74 15.90 2.76
C ALA A 51 -14.09 16.87 1.75
N GLY A 52 -13.40 16.36 0.73
CA GLY A 52 -12.65 17.17 -0.24
C GLY A 52 -11.37 17.79 0.30
N GLU A 53 -10.94 17.39 1.51
CA GLU A 53 -9.65 17.77 2.08
C GLU A 53 -8.48 17.05 1.39
N LEU A 54 -8.74 15.83 0.90
CA LEU A 54 -7.77 15.02 0.19
C LEU A 54 -8.09 14.93 -1.30
N THR A 55 -7.08 15.17 -2.12
CA THR A 55 -7.15 14.98 -3.57
C THR A 55 -6.62 13.62 -3.97
N LEU A 56 -6.97 13.17 -5.17
CA LEU A 56 -6.53 11.88 -5.73
C LEU A 56 -5.00 11.70 -5.68
N GLU A 57 -4.24 12.76 -5.95
CA GLU A 57 -2.77 12.77 -5.89
C GLU A 57 -2.23 12.59 -4.46
N GLN A 58 -2.89 13.21 -3.48
CA GLN A 58 -2.55 13.03 -2.07
C GLN A 58 -2.86 11.60 -1.62
N VAL A 59 -4.03 11.04 -1.98
CA VAL A 59 -4.38 9.65 -1.66
C VAL A 59 -3.33 8.70 -2.25
N LYS A 60 -2.94 8.91 -3.51
CA LYS A 60 -1.87 8.15 -4.16
C LYS A 60 -0.56 8.24 -3.37
N THR A 61 -0.16 9.43 -2.93
CA THR A 61 1.08 9.63 -2.17
C THR A 61 1.06 8.90 -0.82
N VAL A 62 -0.04 9.02 -0.09
CA VAL A 62 -0.22 8.36 1.21
C VAL A 62 -0.23 6.84 1.02
N VAL A 63 -0.97 6.33 0.04
CA VAL A 63 -1.04 4.89 -0.27
C VAL A 63 0.32 4.35 -0.65
N THR A 64 1.06 5.00 -1.55
CA THR A 64 2.44 4.58 -1.89
C THR A 64 3.34 4.57 -0.66
N THR A 65 3.22 5.58 0.22
CA THR A 65 4.02 5.66 1.46
C THR A 65 3.71 4.51 2.40
N ILE A 66 2.42 4.23 2.65
CA ILE A 66 1.98 3.13 3.52
C ILE A 66 2.45 1.80 2.93
N VAL A 67 2.24 1.59 1.62
CA VAL A 67 2.65 0.37 0.92
C VAL A 67 4.16 0.17 1.01
N THR A 68 4.94 1.24 0.86
CA THR A 68 6.41 1.20 1.00
C THR A 68 6.84 0.84 2.41
N LYS A 69 6.23 1.46 3.43
CA LYS A 69 6.53 1.14 4.84
C LYS A 69 6.12 -0.29 5.21
N ALA A 70 4.95 -0.73 4.79
CA ALA A 70 4.46 -2.08 5.02
C ALA A 70 5.30 -3.13 4.26
N ALA A 71 5.71 -2.83 3.03
CA ALA A 71 6.63 -3.67 2.26
C ALA A 71 7.99 -3.81 2.93
N ALA A 72 8.58 -2.71 3.42
CA ALA A 72 9.84 -2.73 4.15
C ALA A 72 9.73 -3.58 5.43
N ALA A 73 8.69 -3.34 6.24
CA ALA A 73 8.45 -4.10 7.47
C ALA A 73 8.20 -5.61 7.21
N ARG A 74 7.65 -5.98 6.04
CA ARG A 74 7.41 -7.37 5.66
C ARG A 74 8.66 -8.03 5.06
N ALA A 75 9.47 -7.29 4.30
CA ALA A 75 10.76 -7.76 3.79
C ALA A 75 11.75 -8.07 4.93
N GLU A 76 11.68 -7.34 6.04
CA GLU A 76 12.49 -7.63 7.24
C GLU A 76 12.01 -8.87 8.02
N GLN A 77 10.78 -9.34 7.80
CA GLN A 77 10.24 -10.56 8.42
C GLN A 77 10.42 -11.82 7.56
N THR A 78 10.75 -11.67 6.27
CA THR A 78 11.23 -12.79 5.46
C THR A 78 12.72 -12.97 5.73
N SER A 79 13.01 -13.85 6.69
CA SER A 79 14.31 -14.31 7.17
C SER A 79 15.50 -14.11 6.21
N PRO A 80 16.65 -13.58 6.69
CA PRO A 80 17.92 -14.09 6.22
C PRO A 80 18.10 -15.47 6.88
N MET A 81 17.53 -16.52 6.29
CA MET A 81 18.21 -17.82 6.37
C MET A 81 19.28 -17.82 5.29
N GLY A 82 20.32 -17.04 5.58
CA GLY A 82 21.62 -17.08 4.94
C GLY A 82 22.64 -17.35 6.03
N GLY A 83 22.57 -18.53 6.64
CA GLY A 83 23.77 -19.11 7.22
C GLY A 83 24.76 -19.36 6.09
N PRO A 84 26.05 -19.05 6.31
CA PRO A 84 27.01 -20.12 6.27
C PRO A 84 27.34 -20.46 7.71
N GLU A 85 26.97 -21.68 8.08
CA GLU A 85 27.76 -22.47 9.02
C GLU A 85 29.24 -22.25 8.71
N ALA A 86 29.93 -21.55 9.60
CA ALA A 86 31.37 -21.55 9.70
C ALA A 86 31.68 -21.73 11.17
N GLU A 87 31.61 -22.99 11.61
CA GLU A 87 32.40 -23.46 12.74
C GLU A 87 33.88 -23.38 12.35
N PRO A 88 34.75 -22.75 13.16
CA PRO A 88 36.14 -23.13 13.23
C PRO A 88 36.36 -23.89 14.54
N THR A 89 36.75 -25.15 14.38
CA THR A 89 37.52 -25.97 15.33
C THR A 89 38.56 -25.18 16.11
#